data_AF-A0A960WA98-F1
#
_entry.id   AF-A0A960WA98-F1
#
_cell.length_a   1.000
_cell.length_b   1.000
_cell.length_c   1.000
_cell.angle_alpha   90.00
_cell.angle_beta   90.00
_cell.angle_gamma   90.00
#
_symmetry.space_group_name_H-M   'P 1'
#
loop_
_entity.id
_entity.type
_entity.pdbx_description
1 polymer ?
#
loop_
_entity_poly.entity_id
_entity_poly.type
_entity_poly.pdbx_seq_one_letter_code
_entity_poly.pdbx_strand_id
1 'polypeptide(L)' 'MERKEIVIKGARQHNLKNIDVSIPRNKLVVITGLSGSGKSSLAFDTIYAEGQRRYVESLSAYAR' A
#
# COMPACT_ATOMS: atom_id res chain seq x y z
N MET A 1 5.50 18.42 11.01
CA MET A 1 4.90 18.54 9.66
C MET A 1 4.14 17.26 9.36
N GLU A 2 2.88 17.34 8.95
CA GLU A 2 2.10 16.16 8.56
C GLU A 2 2.69 15.54 7.28
N ARG A 3 2.87 14.22 7.25
CA ARG A 3 3.25 13.52 6.02
C ARG A 3 2.13 13.66 5.01
N LYS A 4 2.39 14.33 3.89
CA LYS A 4 1.41 14.63 2.84
C LYS A 4 1.08 13.40 1.96
N GLU A 5 1.95 12.39 1.94
CA GLU A 5 1.85 11.26 1.02
C GLU A 5 2.15 9.91 1.71
N ILE A 6 1.60 8.83 1.16
CA ILE A 6 2.04 7.45 1.35
C ILE A 6 3.00 7.14 0.21
N VAL A 7 4.25 6.85 0.54
CA VAL A 7 5.31 6.58 -0.43
C VAL A 7 5.61 5.09 -0.42
N ILE A 8 5.43 4.44 -1.56
CA ILE A 8 5.80 3.06 -1.81
C ILE A 8 7.03 3.07 -2.70
N LYS A 9 8.07 2.36 -2.30
CA LYS A 9 9.33 2.24 -3.04
C LYS A 9 9.59 0.79 -3.40
N GLY A 10 9.91 0.53 -4.66
CA GLY A 10 10.28 -0.78 -5.17
C GLY A 10 9.22 -1.86 -4.98
N ALA A 11 7.95 -1.55 -5.23
CA ALA A 11 6.88 -2.55 -5.14
C ALA A 11 7.08 -3.64 -6.20
N ARG A 12 7.20 -4.90 -5.75
CA ARG A 12 7.49 -6.08 -6.57
C ARG A 12 6.50 -7.23 -6.38
N GLN A 13 5.40 -6.98 -5.67
CA GLN A 13 4.41 -8.02 -5.39
C GLN A 13 3.74 -8.49 -6.70
N HIS A 14 3.64 -9.81 -6.89
CA HIS A 14 3.16 -10.43 -8.12
C HIS A 14 3.86 -9.92 -9.39
N ASN A 15 3.14 -9.25 -10.28
CA ASN A 15 3.67 -8.78 -11.56
C ASN A 15 4.13 -7.32 -11.54
N LEU A 16 4.13 -6.65 -10.37
CA LEU A 16 4.63 -5.29 -10.23
C LEU A 16 6.13 -5.23 -10.57
N LYS A 17 6.50 -4.30 -11.45
CA LYS A 17 7.85 -4.22 -12.05
C LYS A 17 8.76 -3.26 -11.27
N ASN A 18 8.93 -3.49 -9.97
CA ASN A 18 9.75 -2.64 -9.09
C ASN A 18 9.34 -1.16 -9.17
N ILE A 19 8.05 -0.88 -8.97
CA ILE A 19 7.50 0.45 -9.18
C ILE A 19 7.61 1.31 -7.92
N ASP A 20 7.79 2.61 -8.13
CA ASP A 20 7.73 3.64 -7.09
C ASP A 20 6.44 4.43 -7.26
N VAL A 21 5.69 4.63 -6.17
CA VAL A 21 4.39 5.34 -6.19
C VAL A 21 4.27 6.25 -4.98
N SER A 22 3.83 7.48 -5.21
CA SER A 22 3.40 8.43 -4.18
C SER A 22 1.89 8.59 -4.23
N ILE A 23 1.20 8.38 -3.11
CA ILE A 23 -0.26 8.51 -2.99
C ILE A 23 -0.58 9.64 -2.00
N PRO A 24 -1.36 10.67 -2.36
CA PRO A 24 -1.71 11.74 -1.44
C PRO A 24 -2.56 11.20 -0.28
N ARG A 25 -2.22 11.59 0.95
CA ARG A 25 -3.00 11.23 2.15
C ARG A 25 -4.27 12.06 2.23
N ASN A 26 -5.28 11.51 2.90
CA ASN A 26 -6.55 12.18 3.18
C ASN A 26 -7.28 12.62 1.90
N LYS A 27 -7.16 11.83 0.82
CA LYS A 27 -7.82 12.03 -0.46
C LYS A 27 -8.47 10.73 -0.92
N LEU A 28 -9.55 10.84 -1.69
CA LEU A 28 -10.09 9.72 -2.46
C LEU A 28 -9.21 9.51 -3.69
N VAL A 29 -8.52 8.38 -3.75
CA VAL A 29 -7.60 8.02 -4.85
C VAL A 29 -8.13 6.78 -5.55
N VAL A 30 -8.19 6.83 -6.89
CA VAL A 30 -8.65 5.73 -7.73
C VAL A 30 -7.46 5.07 -8.41
N ILE A 31 -7.33 3.76 -8.27
CA ILE A 31 -6.36 2.93 -9.00
C ILE A 31 -7.10 2.24 -10.15
N THR A 32 -6.74 2.58 -11.39
CA THR A 32 -7.40 2.08 -12.61
C THR A 32 -6.41 1.44 -13.58
N GLY A 33 -6.92 0.81 -14.64
CA GLY A 33 -6.15 0.08 -15.65
C GLY A 33 -6.78 -1.25 -16.07
N LEU A 34 -6.26 -1.85 -17.14
CA LEU A 34 -6.71 -3.13 -17.71
C LEU A 34 -6.66 -4.28 -16.70
N SER A 35 -7.48 -5.32 -16.89
CA SER A 35 -7.38 -6.55 -16.08
C SER A 35 -5.95 -7.11 -16.12
N GLY A 36 -5.44 -7.58 -14.99
CA GLY A 36 -4.06 -8.07 -14.88
C GLY A 36 -2.96 -7.01 -14.81
N SER A 37 -3.26 -5.71 -14.85
CA SER A 37 -2.23 -4.65 -14.81
C SER A 37 -1.52 -4.45 -13.45
N GLY A 38 -1.89 -5.20 -12.41
CA GLY A 38 -1.29 -5.09 -11.07
C GLY A 38 -2.02 -4.16 -10.08
N LYS A 39 -3.24 -3.69 -10.40
CA LYS A 39 -4.05 -2.83 -9.52
C LYS A 39 -4.26 -3.45 -8.13
N SER A 40 -4.78 -4.67 -8.09
CA SER A 40 -5.05 -5.39 -6.83
C SER A 40 -3.76 -5.69 -6.08
N SER A 41 -2.69 -6.01 -6.81
CA SER A 41 -1.36 -6.25 -6.22
C SER A 41 -0.80 -5.00 -5.54
N LEU A 42 -1.01 -3.81 -6.11
CA LEU A 42 -0.63 -2.57 -5.46
C LEU A 42 -1.56 -2.21 -4.29
N ALA A 43 -2.87 -2.22 -4.51
CA ALA A 43 -3.85 -1.74 -3.54
C ALA A 43 -4.00 -2.67 -2.32
N PHE A 44 -4.21 -3.96 -2.57
CA PHE A 44 -4.54 -4.94 -1.53
C PHE A 44 -3.28 -5.66 -1.04
N ASP A 45 -2.56 -6.32 -1.95
CA ASP A 45 -1.46 -7.22 -1.57
C ASP A 45 -0.22 -6.47 -1.08
N THR A 46 -0.08 -5.19 -1.44
CA THR A 46 1.02 -4.33 -0.99
C THR A 46 0.57 -3.32 0.05
N ILE A 47 -0.27 -2.34 -0.32
CA ILE A 47 -0.58 -1.20 0.56
C ILE A 47 -1.42 -1.61 1.76
N TYR A 48 -2.55 -2.28 1.52
CA TYR A 48 -3.45 -2.71 2.59
C TYR A 48 -2.78 -3.73 3.51
N ALA A 49 -2.18 -4.77 2.94
CA ALA A 49 -1.50 -5.83 3.70
C ALA A 49 -0.39 -5.26 4.62
N GLU A 50 0.47 -4.38 4.10
CA GLU A 50 1.53 -3.76 4.92
C GLU A 50 0.98 -2.80 5.97
N GLY A 51 -0.07 -2.04 5.64
CA GLY A 51 -0.75 -1.16 6.59
C GLY A 51 -1.31 -1.94 7.77
N GLN A 52 -2.03 -3.03 7.48
CA GLN A 52 -2.60 -3.92 8.49
C GLN A 52 -1.51 -4.61 9.31
N ARG A 53 -0.49 -5.18 8.66
CA ARG A 53 0.62 -5.88 9.35
C ARG A 53 1.29 -4.96 10.37
N ARG A 54 1.69 -3.75 9.96
CA ARG A 54 2.35 -2.78 10.85
C ARG A 54 1.45 -2.29 11.97
N TYR A 55 0.16 -2.14 11.70
CA TYR A 55 -0.81 -1.77 12.72
C TYR A 55 -0.92 -2.86 13.79
N VAL A 56 -1.12 -4.11 13.38
CA VAL A 56 -1.21 -5.25 14.30
C VAL A 56 0.09 -5.46 15.09
N GLU A 57 1.25 -5.30 14.45
CA GLU A 57 2.55 -5.37 15.12
C GLU A 57 2.74 -4.28 16.19
N SER A 58 2.07 -3.14 16.04
CA SER A 58 2.14 -2.04 17.01
C SER A 58 1.29 -2.26 18.27
N LEU A 59 0.40 -3.27 18.27
CA LEU A 59 -0.43 -3.60 19.42
C LEU A 59 0.36 -4.47 20.42
N SER A 60 0.08 -4.28 21.72
CA SER A 60 0.70 -5.07 22.78
C SER A 60 0.36 -6.55 22.62
N ALA A 61 1.20 -7.45 23.15
CA ALA A 61 1.00 -8.90 23.04
C ALA A 61 -0.34 -9.41 23.62
N TYR A 62 -1.05 -8.60 24.41
CA TYR A 62 -2.38 -8.91 24.96
C TYR A 62 -3.52 -8.45 24.03
N ALA A 63 -3.26 -7.50 23.14
CA ALA A 63 -4.24 -6.91 22.21
C ALA A 63 -4.07 -7.36 20.75
N ARG A 64 -3.13 -8.28 20.50
CA ARG A 64 -2.90 -8.95 19.22
C ARG A 64 -3.78 -10.18 19.11
#